data_AF-A0A6A5UHG9-F1
#
_entry.id   AF-A0A6A5UHG9-F1
#
_cell.length_a   1.000
_cell.length_b   1.000
_cell.length_c   1.000
_cell.angle_alpha   90.00
_cell.angle_beta   90.00
_cell.angle_gamma   90.00
#
_symmetry.space_group_name_H-M   'P 1'
#
loop_
_entity.id
_entity.type
_entity.pdbx_description
1 polymer ?
#
loop_
_entity_poly.entity_id
_entity_poly.type
_entity_poly.pdbx_seq_one_letter_code
_entity_poly.pdbx_strand_id
1 'polypeptide(L)'
;MSCGYSLYVMLVTNEVYHVHQFLQRSYDLHSIEDRARRRQDCIGVDQGLQDWRARFEAVQVQIQVGGGEEPNSTLIHCALDLATISLYQPLIFPSQDATPGTWNHAVRRCLDAADGITHSLQLLPPSNLQNISPLIIPCVFVAARFCLVHARLFKTGGAHNLDVLAEKLKACALRWPYAKRLEKVLSAAMAGEECGEGLPVQFWDLRYSYLDVDEALRAWEEGGGEELGQELVSTAAEVVDGLDAENGSTMMRVV
;
A
#
# COMPACT_ATOMS: atom_id res chain seq x y z
N MET A 1 -19.80 8.57 -26.24
CA MET A 1 -18.45 8.33 -25.67
C MET A 1 -18.56 8.54 -24.17
N SER A 2 -18.25 7.54 -23.35
CA SER A 2 -18.45 7.60 -21.89
C SER A 2 -17.57 8.71 -21.29
N CYS A 3 -18.22 9.68 -20.63
CA CYS A 3 -17.57 10.81 -19.99
C CYS A 3 -16.61 10.35 -18.89
N GLY A 4 -16.95 9.26 -18.17
CA GLY A 4 -16.15 8.72 -17.07
C GLY A 4 -14.77 8.21 -17.47
N TYR A 5 -14.63 7.50 -18.59
CA TYR A 5 -13.30 7.02 -19.01
C TYR A 5 -12.36 8.18 -19.38
N SER A 6 -12.86 9.21 -20.07
CA SER A 6 -12.08 10.41 -20.38
C SER A 6 -11.64 11.15 -19.12
N LEU A 7 -12.51 11.25 -18.11
CA LEU A 7 -12.16 11.83 -16.80
C LEU A 7 -11.10 11.00 -16.07
N TYR A 8 -11.18 9.68 -16.15
CA TYR A 8 -10.13 8.80 -15.60
C TYR A 8 -8.79 9.00 -16.31
N VAL A 9 -8.78 9.10 -17.63
CA VAL A 9 -7.54 9.40 -18.38
C VAL A 9 -6.97 10.76 -17.95
N MET A 10 -7.82 11.79 -17.85
CA MET A 10 -7.40 13.12 -17.37
C MET A 10 -6.82 13.08 -15.96
N LEU A 11 -7.41 12.30 -15.04
CA LEU A 11 -6.86 12.11 -13.69
C LEU A 11 -5.44 11.55 -13.76
N VAL A 12 -5.25 10.46 -14.51
CA VAL A 12 -3.97 9.75 -14.59
C VAL A 12 -2.90 10.62 -15.25
N THR A 13 -3.24 11.34 -16.33
CA THR A 13 -2.26 12.16 -17.05
C THR A 13 -1.89 13.45 -16.33
N ASN A 14 -2.84 14.08 -15.64
CA ASN A 14 -2.63 15.41 -15.08
C ASN A 14 -2.21 15.35 -13.61
N GLU A 15 -2.88 14.55 -12.80
CA GLU A 15 -2.72 14.61 -11.34
C GLU A 15 -1.83 13.48 -10.82
N VAL A 16 -2.05 12.24 -11.27
CA VAL A 16 -1.21 11.10 -10.86
C VAL A 16 0.23 11.27 -11.36
N TYR A 17 0.43 11.98 -12.48
CA TYR A 17 1.76 12.37 -12.94
C TYR A 17 2.53 13.18 -11.89
N HIS A 18 1.89 14.13 -11.20
CA HIS A 18 2.54 14.92 -10.16
C HIS A 18 2.92 14.08 -8.94
N VAL A 19 2.08 13.11 -8.57
CA VAL A 19 2.40 12.12 -7.53
C VAL A 19 3.62 11.29 -7.93
N HIS A 20 3.64 10.76 -9.15
CA HIS A 20 4.77 9.99 -9.66
C HIS A 20 6.06 10.81 -9.68
N GLN A 21 6.01 12.04 -10.17
CA GLN A 21 7.15 12.94 -10.19
C GLN A 21 7.66 13.24 -8.78
N PHE A 22 6.77 13.45 -7.80
CA PHE A 22 7.16 13.64 -6.41
C PHE A 22 7.86 12.39 -5.84
N LEU A 23 7.32 11.21 -6.09
CA LEU A 23 7.89 9.94 -5.59
C LEU A 23 9.27 9.63 -6.19
N GLN A 24 9.56 10.11 -7.40
CA GLN A 24 10.87 9.95 -8.03
C GLN A 24 11.94 10.94 -7.54
N ARG A 25 11.55 12.01 -6.84
CA ARG A 25 12.52 12.99 -6.32
C ARG A 25 13.33 12.38 -5.18
N SER A 26 14.65 12.49 -5.27
CA SER A 26 15.55 12.19 -4.16
C SER A 26 15.54 13.35 -3.16
N TYR A 27 15.33 13.01 -1.89
CA TYR A 27 15.50 13.92 -0.76
C TYR A 27 16.53 13.33 0.17
N ASP A 28 17.44 14.16 0.71
CA ASP A 28 18.29 13.73 1.80
C ASP A 28 17.46 13.65 3.09
N LEU A 29 17.24 12.44 3.59
CA LEU A 29 16.44 12.21 4.80
C LEU A 29 17.22 12.51 6.09
N HIS A 30 18.54 12.72 6.00
CA HIS A 30 19.35 13.15 7.14
C HIS A 30 19.26 14.66 7.34
N SER A 31 19.01 15.44 6.28
CA SER A 31 18.80 16.88 6.35
C SER A 31 17.42 17.23 6.91
N ILE A 32 17.36 18.08 7.95
CA ILE A 32 16.10 18.60 8.50
C ILE A 32 15.37 19.46 7.46
N GLU A 33 16.13 20.25 6.71
CA GLU A 33 15.58 21.16 5.70
C GLU A 33 14.94 20.40 4.54
N ASP A 34 15.59 19.34 4.05
CA ASP A 34 15.04 18.52 2.96
C ASP A 34 13.85 17.69 3.42
N ARG A 35 13.82 17.24 4.68
CA ARG A 35 12.63 16.62 5.28
C ARG A 35 11.45 17.60 5.37
N ALA A 36 11.70 18.84 5.77
CA ALA A 36 10.67 19.89 5.80
C ALA A 36 10.17 20.23 4.39
N ARG A 37 11.08 20.35 3.43
CA ARG A 37 10.76 20.59 2.02
C ARG A 37 9.93 19.45 1.41
N ARG A 38 10.35 18.20 1.63
CA ARG A 38 9.61 17.01 1.18
C ARG A 38 8.17 17.01 1.69
N ARG A 39 7.97 17.38 2.95
CA ARG A 39 6.63 17.51 3.53
C ARG A 39 5.82 18.62 2.85
N GLN A 40 6.41 19.78 2.67
CA GLN A 40 5.73 20.91 2.03
C GLN A 40 5.32 20.57 0.59
N ASP A 41 6.22 19.95 -0.17
CA ASP A 41 5.97 19.49 -1.53
C ASP A 41 4.84 18.43 -1.55
N CYS A 42 4.86 17.48 -0.60
CA CYS A 42 3.79 16.49 -0.45
C CYS A 42 2.42 17.13 -0.21
N ILE A 43 2.33 18.12 0.68
CA ILE A 43 1.08 18.84 0.95
C ILE A 43 0.61 19.58 -0.31
N GLY A 44 1.53 20.19 -1.06
CA GLY A 44 1.20 20.86 -2.32
C GLY A 44 0.61 19.91 -3.36
N VAL A 45 1.15 18.70 -3.50
CA VAL A 45 0.61 17.67 -4.41
C VAL A 45 -0.76 17.17 -3.92
N ASP A 46 -0.92 16.93 -2.62
CA ASP A 46 -2.22 16.51 -2.04
C ASP A 46 -3.31 17.56 -2.25
N GLN A 47 -2.99 18.85 -2.13
CA GLN A 47 -3.92 19.94 -2.41
C GLN A 47 -4.42 19.89 -3.86
N GLY A 48 -3.54 19.60 -4.83
CA GLY A 48 -3.92 19.41 -6.23
C GLY A 48 -4.89 18.23 -6.43
N LEU A 49 -4.65 17.11 -5.75
CA LEU A 49 -5.56 15.95 -5.76
C LEU A 49 -6.94 16.31 -5.19
N GLN A 50 -6.99 17.08 -4.10
CA GLN A 50 -8.23 17.53 -3.48
C GLN A 50 -9.00 18.51 -4.39
N ASP A 51 -8.31 19.47 -5.00
CA ASP A 51 -8.90 20.43 -5.94
C ASP A 51 -9.43 19.72 -7.19
N TRP A 52 -8.73 18.70 -7.69
CA TRP A 52 -9.24 17.86 -8.76
C TRP A 52 -10.49 17.08 -8.35
N ARG A 53 -10.47 16.46 -7.16
CA ARG A 53 -11.64 15.74 -6.62
C ARG A 53 -12.87 16.64 -6.53
N ALA A 54 -12.74 17.84 -5.96
CA ALA A 54 -13.85 18.78 -5.84
C ALA A 54 -14.43 19.17 -7.21
N ARG A 55 -13.56 19.37 -8.23
CA ARG A 55 -14.01 19.62 -9.61
C ARG A 55 -14.72 18.42 -10.22
N PHE A 56 -14.20 17.21 -9.99
CA PHE A 56 -14.82 15.98 -10.47
C PHE A 56 -16.21 15.77 -9.85
N GLU A 57 -16.35 15.95 -8.53
CA GLU A 57 -17.64 15.83 -7.84
C GLU A 57 -18.66 16.87 -8.36
N ALA A 58 -18.22 18.10 -8.62
CA ALA A 58 -19.08 19.12 -9.22
C ALA A 58 -19.58 18.72 -10.62
N VAL A 59 -18.73 18.10 -11.45
CA VAL A 59 -19.09 17.57 -12.77
C VAL A 59 -20.00 16.34 -12.64
N GLN A 60 -19.73 15.46 -11.68
CA GLN A 60 -20.50 14.25 -11.45
C GLN A 60 -21.94 14.56 -11.04
N VAL A 61 -22.17 15.56 -10.17
CA VAL A 61 -23.52 16.02 -9.81
C VAL A 61 -24.29 16.48 -11.04
N GLN A 62 -23.63 17.14 -12.00
CA GLN A 62 -24.28 17.57 -13.25
C GLN A 62 -24.64 16.38 -14.15
N ILE A 63 -23.84 15.31 -14.14
CA ILE A 63 -24.05 14.12 -14.97
C ILE A 63 -25.10 13.17 -14.35
N GLN A 64 -25.13 13.02 -13.02
CA GLN A 64 -26.03 12.12 -12.30
C GLN A 64 -27.51 12.50 -12.39
N VAL A 65 -27.84 13.71 -12.84
CA VAL A 65 -29.22 14.14 -13.13
C VAL A 65 -29.88 13.27 -14.25
N GLY A 66 -29.10 12.44 -14.96
CA GLY A 66 -29.61 11.63 -16.09
C GLY A 66 -29.36 10.11 -16.05
N GLY A 67 -28.72 9.53 -15.02
CA GLY A 67 -28.41 8.08 -15.04
C GLY A 67 -27.65 7.57 -13.81
N GLY A 68 -27.82 6.28 -13.51
CA GLY A 68 -27.29 5.59 -12.32
C GLY A 68 -25.76 5.55 -12.20
N GLU A 69 -25.29 5.02 -11.08
CA GLU A 69 -23.88 5.02 -10.66
C GLU A 69 -22.94 4.39 -11.72
N GLU A 70 -22.03 5.21 -12.28
CA GLU A 70 -21.11 4.78 -13.33
C GLU A 70 -19.88 4.09 -12.71
N PRO A 71 -19.52 2.86 -13.14
CA PRO A 71 -18.37 2.12 -12.58
C PRO A 71 -17.02 2.86 -12.73
N ASN A 72 -16.93 3.77 -13.71
CA ASN A 72 -15.75 4.62 -13.89
C ASN A 72 -15.61 5.66 -12.76
N SER A 73 -16.70 6.14 -12.17
CA SER A 73 -16.65 7.07 -11.04
C SER A 73 -16.06 6.40 -9.81
N THR A 74 -16.47 5.16 -9.50
CA THR A 74 -15.86 4.38 -8.42
C THR A 74 -14.37 4.19 -8.65
N LEU A 75 -13.96 3.85 -9.89
CA LEU A 75 -12.55 3.71 -10.22
C LEU A 75 -11.77 5.02 -10.03
N ILE A 76 -12.35 6.16 -10.42
CA ILE A 76 -11.75 7.49 -10.24
C ILE A 76 -11.54 7.81 -8.75
N HIS A 77 -12.56 7.62 -7.92
CA HIS A 77 -12.45 7.84 -6.47
C HIS A 77 -11.37 6.94 -5.85
N CYS A 78 -11.41 5.65 -6.14
CA CYS A 78 -10.43 4.71 -5.62
C CYS A 78 -9.00 5.01 -6.12
N ALA A 79 -8.84 5.49 -7.35
CA ALA A 79 -7.54 5.88 -7.88
C ALA A 79 -6.97 7.15 -7.21
N LEU A 80 -7.82 8.14 -6.90
CA LEU A 80 -7.43 9.32 -6.12
C LEU A 80 -7.00 8.95 -4.69
N ASP A 81 -7.74 8.05 -4.05
CA ASP A 81 -7.42 7.56 -2.71
C ASP A 81 -6.13 6.73 -2.72
N LEU A 82 -5.94 5.87 -3.73
CA LEU A 82 -4.67 5.14 -3.96
C LEU A 82 -3.49 6.11 -4.13
N ALA A 83 -3.68 7.18 -4.91
CA ALA A 83 -2.66 8.21 -5.11
C ALA A 83 -2.31 8.91 -3.78
N THR A 84 -3.33 9.20 -2.95
CA THR A 84 -3.15 9.77 -1.61
C THR A 84 -2.35 8.83 -0.69
N ILE A 85 -2.71 7.54 -0.64
CA ILE A 85 -1.96 6.57 0.18
C ILE A 85 -0.51 6.46 -0.32
N SER A 86 -0.31 6.37 -1.63
CA SER A 86 1.02 6.27 -2.23
C SER A 86 1.90 7.49 -1.95
N LEU A 87 1.29 8.68 -1.90
CA LEU A 87 1.96 9.95 -1.62
C LEU A 87 2.44 10.03 -0.16
N TYR A 88 1.60 9.61 0.79
CA TYR A 88 1.86 9.77 2.22
C TYR A 88 2.52 8.56 2.89
N GLN A 89 2.37 7.35 2.37
CA GLN A 89 2.96 6.14 2.97
C GLN A 89 4.48 6.24 3.25
N PRO A 90 5.32 6.88 2.41
CA PRO A 90 6.76 6.97 2.69
C PRO A 90 7.09 7.97 3.80
N LEU A 91 6.13 8.81 4.20
CA LEU A 91 6.29 9.82 5.26
C LEU A 91 5.91 9.29 6.66
N ILE A 92 5.29 8.10 6.73
CA ILE A 92 4.79 7.50 7.98
C ILE A 92 5.94 6.86 8.78
N PHE A 93 7.05 6.51 8.14
CA PHE A 93 8.24 5.96 8.80
C PHE A 93 9.24 7.06 9.10
N PRO A 94 9.38 7.50 10.36
CA PRO A 94 10.33 8.53 10.72
C PRO A 94 11.77 8.00 10.68
N SER A 95 12.68 8.83 10.17
CA SER A 95 14.08 8.86 10.64
C SER A 95 14.09 9.09 12.16
N GLN A 96 15.05 8.53 12.91
CA GLN A 96 15.11 8.51 14.38
C GLN A 96 14.85 9.87 15.09
N ASP A 97 15.00 11.00 14.37
CA ASP A 97 14.82 12.36 14.90
C ASP A 97 13.44 13.02 14.65
N ALA A 98 12.43 12.33 14.11
CA ALA A 98 11.16 12.99 13.77
C ALA A 98 10.22 13.15 14.99
N THR A 99 9.61 14.33 15.13
CA THR A 99 8.64 14.60 16.20
C THR A 99 7.31 13.86 15.98
N PRO A 100 6.69 13.29 17.03
CA PRO A 100 5.47 12.48 16.92
C PRO A 100 4.30 13.09 16.12
N GLY A 101 4.09 14.40 16.22
CA GLY A 101 2.98 15.09 15.54
C GLY A 101 3.06 15.08 14.01
N THR A 102 4.24 14.80 13.46
CA THR A 102 4.49 14.96 12.03
C THR A 102 4.03 13.79 11.16
N TRP A 103 4.04 12.57 11.69
CA TRP A 103 3.53 11.38 10.98
C TRP A 103 2.04 11.15 11.26
N ASN A 104 1.49 11.69 12.34
CA ASN A 104 0.05 11.62 12.64
C ASN A 104 -0.83 12.17 11.51
N HIS A 105 -0.43 13.28 10.89
CA HIS A 105 -1.15 13.83 9.73
C HIS A 105 -1.10 12.86 8.53
N ALA A 106 0.08 12.34 8.18
CA ALA A 106 0.26 11.42 7.06
C ALA A 106 -0.52 10.11 7.26
N VAL A 107 -0.46 9.55 8.47
CA VAL A 107 -1.26 8.39 8.89
C VAL A 107 -2.74 8.68 8.74
N ARG A 108 -3.22 9.81 9.27
CA ARG A 108 -4.64 10.19 9.19
C ARG A 108 -5.12 10.31 7.74
N ARG A 109 -4.35 10.98 6.89
CA ARG A 109 -4.66 11.11 5.45
C ARG A 109 -4.74 9.75 4.74
N CYS A 110 -3.85 8.81 5.08
CA CYS A 110 -3.90 7.46 4.51
C CYS A 110 -5.10 6.65 5.04
N LEU A 111 -5.44 6.78 6.33
CA LEU A 111 -6.63 6.13 6.91
C LEU A 111 -7.91 6.68 6.27
N ASP A 112 -8.04 8.01 6.13
CA ASP A 112 -9.19 8.64 5.47
C ASP A 112 -9.31 8.19 4.00
N ALA A 113 -8.18 8.01 3.30
CA ALA A 113 -8.18 7.49 1.94
C ALA A 113 -8.57 6.00 1.88
N ALA A 114 -8.12 5.19 2.82
CA ALA A 114 -8.54 3.78 2.92
C ALA A 114 -10.03 3.65 3.28
N ASP A 115 -10.56 4.52 4.13
CA ASP A 115 -11.99 4.67 4.40
C ASP A 115 -12.74 5.05 3.12
N GLY A 116 -12.22 6.00 2.33
CA GLY A 116 -12.79 6.42 1.05
C GLY A 116 -12.89 5.30 0.02
N ILE A 117 -11.84 4.48 -0.11
CA ILE A 117 -11.86 3.27 -0.95
C ILE A 117 -12.92 2.30 -0.44
N THR A 118 -12.94 2.03 0.86
CA THR A 118 -13.89 1.09 1.48
C THR A 118 -15.33 1.54 1.22
N HIS A 119 -15.63 2.82 1.43
CA HIS A 119 -16.96 3.39 1.20
C HIS A 119 -17.37 3.28 -0.27
N SER A 120 -16.48 3.62 -1.20
CA SER A 120 -16.73 3.55 -2.64
C SER A 120 -17.02 2.11 -3.11
N LEU A 121 -16.37 1.12 -2.48
CA LEU A 121 -16.54 -0.30 -2.83
C LEU A 121 -17.74 -0.96 -2.13
N GLN A 122 -18.16 -0.48 -0.96
CA GLN A 122 -19.29 -1.02 -0.21
C GLN A 122 -20.58 -1.00 -1.03
N LEU A 123 -20.78 0.07 -1.81
CA LEU A 123 -21.95 0.27 -2.66
C LEU A 123 -21.99 -0.68 -3.88
N LEU A 124 -20.85 -1.29 -4.24
CA LEU A 124 -20.76 -2.17 -5.39
C LEU A 124 -21.08 -3.63 -5.03
N PRO A 125 -21.99 -4.29 -5.77
CA PRO A 125 -22.23 -5.71 -5.62
C PRO A 125 -21.00 -6.52 -6.10
N PRO A 126 -20.76 -7.74 -5.55
CA PRO A 126 -19.61 -8.56 -5.92
C PRO A 126 -19.51 -8.87 -7.42
N SER A 127 -20.64 -9.04 -8.10
CA SER A 127 -20.70 -9.24 -9.55
C SER A 127 -20.17 -8.05 -10.35
N ASN A 128 -20.35 -6.82 -9.85
CA ASN A 128 -19.81 -5.63 -10.50
C ASN A 128 -18.29 -5.56 -10.33
N LEU A 129 -17.76 -5.95 -9.17
CA LEU A 129 -16.31 -5.96 -8.92
C LEU A 129 -15.56 -6.99 -9.74
N GLN A 130 -16.20 -8.12 -10.06
CA GLN A 130 -15.64 -9.05 -11.04
C GLN A 130 -15.54 -8.40 -12.43
N ASN A 131 -16.45 -7.49 -12.77
CA ASN A 131 -16.58 -6.93 -14.11
C ASN A 131 -16.02 -5.52 -14.29
N ILE A 132 -15.64 -4.85 -13.21
CA ILE A 132 -14.98 -3.55 -13.24
C ILE A 132 -13.55 -3.70 -13.79
N SER A 133 -12.94 -2.56 -14.11
CA SER A 133 -11.55 -2.48 -14.56
C SER A 133 -10.59 -3.18 -13.57
N PRO A 134 -9.61 -3.98 -14.02
CA PRO A 134 -8.58 -4.56 -13.16
C PRO A 134 -7.74 -3.50 -12.43
N LEU A 135 -7.81 -2.24 -12.85
CA LEU A 135 -7.19 -1.09 -12.18
C LEU A 135 -7.75 -0.84 -10.77
N ILE A 136 -8.91 -1.41 -10.42
CA ILE A 136 -9.43 -1.35 -9.05
C ILE A 136 -8.59 -2.21 -8.09
N ILE A 137 -8.01 -3.30 -8.58
CA ILE A 137 -7.30 -4.31 -7.78
C ILE A 137 -6.15 -3.68 -6.96
N PRO A 138 -5.23 -2.89 -7.54
CA PRO A 138 -4.20 -2.23 -6.75
C PRO A 138 -4.77 -1.23 -5.74
N CYS A 139 -5.90 -0.58 -6.03
CA CYS A 139 -6.55 0.32 -5.06
C CYS A 139 -6.99 -0.45 -3.81
N VAL A 140 -7.66 -1.59 -3.99
CA VAL A 140 -8.12 -2.44 -2.88
C VAL A 140 -6.93 -3.01 -2.10
N PHE A 141 -5.94 -3.57 -2.80
CA PHE A 141 -4.79 -4.21 -2.18
C PHE A 141 -3.93 -3.22 -1.38
N VAL A 142 -3.66 -2.03 -1.91
CA VAL A 142 -2.84 -1.02 -1.21
C VAL A 142 -3.54 -0.51 0.04
N ALA A 143 -4.85 -0.27 -0.03
CA ALA A 143 -5.62 0.11 1.16
C ALA A 143 -5.58 -0.98 2.23
N ALA A 144 -5.77 -2.25 1.83
CA ALA A 144 -5.75 -3.39 2.76
C ALA A 144 -4.37 -3.57 3.40
N ARG A 145 -3.31 -3.57 2.59
CA ARG A 145 -1.91 -3.65 3.04
C ARG A 145 -1.60 -2.52 4.02
N PHE A 146 -1.98 -1.28 3.68
CA PHE A 146 -1.77 -0.14 4.54
C PHE A 146 -2.46 -0.32 5.90
N CYS A 147 -3.75 -0.66 5.91
CA CYS A 147 -4.52 -0.88 7.12
C CYS A 147 -3.93 -1.99 8.01
N LEU A 148 -3.52 -3.11 7.40
CA LEU A 148 -2.91 -4.23 8.12
C LEU A 148 -1.57 -3.86 8.75
N VAL A 149 -0.66 -3.28 7.97
CA VAL A 149 0.67 -2.90 8.45
C VAL A 149 0.56 -1.80 9.51
N HIS A 150 -0.31 -0.82 9.31
CA HIS A 150 -0.61 0.21 10.31
C HIS A 150 -1.10 -0.41 11.63
N ALA A 151 -2.07 -1.32 11.57
CA ALA A 151 -2.60 -1.99 12.77
C ALA A 151 -1.51 -2.75 13.53
N ARG A 152 -0.61 -3.43 12.79
CA ARG A 152 0.52 -4.16 13.37
C ARG A 152 1.57 -3.25 14.01
N LEU A 153 1.95 -2.16 13.34
CA LEU A 153 2.96 -1.22 13.83
C LEU A 153 2.51 -0.48 15.09
N PHE A 154 1.26 -0.03 15.12
CA PHE A 154 0.73 0.78 16.22
C PHE A 154 -0.04 -0.03 17.26
N LYS A 155 -0.11 -1.36 17.09
CA LYS A 155 -0.87 -2.29 17.96
C LYS A 155 -2.32 -1.83 18.20
N THR A 156 -2.91 -1.18 17.20
CA THR A 156 -4.30 -0.76 17.24
C THR A 156 -5.15 -1.97 16.86
N GLY A 157 -6.05 -2.41 17.75
CA GLY A 157 -6.90 -3.58 17.50
C GLY A 157 -7.68 -3.45 16.19
N GLY A 158 -7.60 -4.48 15.34
CA GLY A 158 -8.37 -4.73 14.11
C GLY A 158 -8.71 -3.50 13.24
N ALA A 159 -8.09 -3.36 12.08
CA ALA A 159 -8.54 -2.36 11.11
C ALA A 159 -9.95 -2.72 10.61
N HIS A 160 -10.98 -1.99 11.05
CA HIS A 160 -12.40 -2.22 10.69
C HIS A 160 -12.64 -2.41 9.19
N ASN A 161 -11.82 -1.78 8.35
CA ASN A 161 -11.97 -1.84 6.90
C ASN A 161 -11.30 -3.06 6.26
N LEU A 162 -10.40 -3.73 6.98
CA LEU A 162 -9.57 -4.79 6.43
C LEU A 162 -10.41 -5.97 5.96
N ASP A 163 -11.40 -6.38 6.75
CA ASP A 163 -12.30 -7.47 6.38
C ASP A 163 -13.11 -7.14 5.12
N VAL A 164 -13.60 -5.89 5.03
CA VAL A 164 -14.33 -5.41 3.85
C VAL A 164 -13.42 -5.43 2.63
N LEU A 165 -12.23 -4.86 2.73
CA LEU A 165 -11.27 -4.80 1.62
C LEU A 165 -10.81 -6.21 1.18
N ALA A 166 -10.59 -7.13 2.12
CA ALA A 166 -10.27 -8.52 1.83
C ALA A 166 -11.40 -9.21 1.07
N GLU A 167 -12.65 -9.06 1.51
CA GLU A 167 -13.82 -9.60 0.81
C GLU A 167 -14.00 -8.99 -0.60
N LYS A 168 -13.76 -7.68 -0.77
CA LYS A 168 -13.81 -7.04 -2.09
C LYS A 168 -12.68 -7.53 -3.01
N LEU A 169 -11.48 -7.75 -2.48
CA LEU A 169 -10.35 -8.30 -3.24
C LEU A 169 -10.64 -9.74 -3.68
N LYS A 170 -11.21 -10.56 -2.78
CA LYS A 170 -11.68 -11.91 -3.07
C LYS A 170 -12.75 -11.94 -4.15
N ALA A 171 -13.67 -10.97 -4.17
CA ALA A 171 -14.62 -10.83 -5.28
C ALA A 171 -13.91 -10.56 -6.61
N CYS A 172 -12.87 -9.71 -6.63
CA CYS A 172 -12.07 -9.47 -7.84
C CYS A 172 -11.29 -10.73 -8.28
N ALA A 173 -10.80 -11.53 -7.34
CA ALA A 173 -10.03 -12.75 -7.57
C ALA A 173 -10.82 -13.86 -8.30
N LEU A 174 -12.16 -13.80 -8.28
CA LEU A 174 -13.00 -14.75 -9.03
C LEU A 174 -12.82 -14.65 -10.54
N ARG A 175 -12.37 -13.49 -11.06
CA ARG A 175 -12.10 -13.29 -12.49
C ARG A 175 -10.62 -13.08 -12.78
N TRP A 176 -9.93 -12.30 -11.96
CA TRP A 176 -8.59 -11.79 -12.30
C TRP A 176 -7.49 -12.57 -11.57
N PRO A 177 -6.57 -13.25 -12.29
CA PRO A 177 -5.46 -13.98 -11.67
C PRO A 177 -4.57 -13.10 -10.79
N TYR A 178 -4.36 -11.85 -11.20
CA TYR A 178 -3.62 -10.85 -10.41
C TYR A 178 -4.28 -10.59 -9.05
N ALA A 179 -5.61 -10.44 -8.99
CA ALA A 179 -6.32 -10.30 -7.72
C ALA A 179 -6.24 -11.58 -6.87
N LYS A 180 -6.25 -12.76 -7.51
CA LYS A 180 -6.12 -14.05 -6.81
C LYS A 180 -4.79 -14.18 -6.08
N ARG A 181 -3.68 -13.80 -6.72
CA ARG A 181 -2.36 -13.74 -6.08
C ARG A 181 -2.36 -12.82 -4.86
N LEU A 182 -2.86 -11.60 -5.05
CA LEU A 182 -2.87 -10.60 -3.98
C LEU A 182 -3.82 -10.97 -2.83
N GLU A 183 -4.92 -11.66 -3.12
CA GLU A 183 -5.82 -12.22 -2.10
C GLU A 183 -5.11 -13.28 -1.26
N LYS A 184 -4.38 -14.22 -1.89
CA LYS A 184 -3.56 -15.21 -1.17
C LYS A 184 -2.54 -14.55 -0.24
N VAL A 185 -1.84 -13.51 -0.73
CA VAL A 185 -0.88 -12.73 0.06
C VAL A 185 -1.57 -12.08 1.26
N LEU A 186 -2.70 -11.39 1.04
CA LEU A 186 -3.41 -10.68 2.09
C LEU A 186 -3.98 -11.65 3.14
N SER A 187 -4.58 -12.76 2.71
CA SER A 187 -5.11 -13.81 3.58
C SER A 187 -4.01 -14.45 4.44
N ALA A 188 -2.83 -14.73 3.87
CA ALA A 188 -1.67 -15.19 4.63
C ALA A 188 -1.19 -14.15 5.66
N ALA A 189 -1.15 -12.87 5.27
CA ALA A 189 -0.74 -11.79 6.15
C ALA A 189 -1.73 -11.57 7.32
N MET A 190 -3.03 -11.76 7.09
CA MET A 190 -4.08 -11.64 8.10
C MET A 190 -4.12 -12.84 9.07
N ALA A 191 -3.78 -14.03 8.60
CA ALA A 191 -3.72 -15.24 9.43
C ALA A 191 -2.52 -15.23 10.39
N GLY A 192 -1.49 -14.40 10.13
CA GLY A 192 -0.24 -14.41 10.86
C GLY A 192 -0.12 -13.35 11.95
N GLU A 193 -0.36 -13.72 13.21
CA GLU A 193 0.46 -13.19 14.33
C GLU A 193 1.76 -14.01 14.50
N GLU A 194 1.72 -15.32 14.19
CA GLU A 194 2.90 -16.23 14.13
C GLU A 194 3.17 -16.75 12.70
N CYS A 195 2.17 -16.74 11.82
CA CYS A 195 2.25 -17.24 10.42
C CYS A 195 2.70 -16.17 9.39
N GLY A 196 3.07 -14.97 9.83
CA GLY A 196 3.56 -13.88 8.98
C GLY A 196 5.03 -13.99 8.61
N GLU A 197 5.72 -15.04 9.07
CA GLU A 197 7.16 -15.28 8.90
C GLU A 197 7.55 -15.71 7.48
N GLY A 198 6.59 -15.97 6.59
CA GLY A 198 6.86 -16.33 5.19
C GLY A 198 6.84 -15.17 4.20
N LEU A 199 6.19 -14.04 4.51
CA LEU A 199 6.04 -12.95 3.54
C LEU A 199 7.33 -12.15 3.40
N PRO A 200 7.65 -11.66 2.18
CA PRO A 200 8.81 -10.80 1.97
C PRO A 200 8.79 -9.59 2.91
N VAL A 201 9.94 -9.24 3.49
CA VAL A 201 10.08 -8.10 4.42
C VAL A 201 9.57 -6.79 3.81
N GLN A 202 9.69 -6.64 2.49
CA GLN A 202 9.22 -5.49 1.73
C GLN A 202 7.70 -5.32 1.83
N PHE A 203 6.93 -6.41 2.01
CA PHE A 203 5.49 -6.33 2.24
C PHE A 203 5.16 -5.52 3.50
N TRP A 204 5.94 -5.67 4.57
CA TRP A 204 5.71 -5.00 5.85
C TRP A 204 6.24 -3.56 5.91
N ASP A 205 7.06 -3.16 4.94
CA ASP A 205 7.66 -1.82 4.88
C ASP A 205 6.90 -0.94 3.87
N LEU A 206 6.08 -0.01 4.38
CA LEU A 206 5.26 0.89 3.52
C LEU A 206 6.10 1.92 2.76
N ARG A 207 7.43 1.97 2.95
CA ARG A 207 8.29 2.77 2.08
C ARG A 207 8.37 2.19 0.68
N TYR A 208 8.19 0.87 0.53
CA TYR A 208 8.08 0.22 -0.78
C TYR A 208 6.68 0.44 -1.35
N SER A 209 6.62 0.94 -2.59
CA SER A 209 5.36 1.02 -3.32
C SER A 209 4.83 -0.38 -3.62
N TYR A 210 3.54 -0.46 -3.96
CA TYR A 210 2.95 -1.75 -4.34
C TYR A 210 3.58 -2.34 -5.61
N LEU A 211 4.15 -1.49 -6.47
CA LEU A 211 4.88 -1.92 -7.66
C LEU A 211 6.26 -2.49 -7.29
N ASP A 212 6.92 -1.90 -6.30
CA ASP A 212 8.24 -2.37 -5.85
C ASP A 212 8.16 -3.73 -5.16
N VAL A 213 7.04 -4.03 -4.51
CA VAL A 213 6.84 -5.33 -3.83
C VAL A 213 6.26 -6.40 -4.73
N ASP A 214 5.69 -6.07 -5.90
CA ASP A 214 4.93 -7.03 -6.72
C ASP A 214 5.76 -8.24 -7.13
N GLU A 215 7.00 -8.02 -7.55
CA GLU A 215 7.91 -9.10 -7.97
C GLU A 215 8.29 -10.01 -6.80
N ALA A 216 8.53 -9.43 -5.62
CA ALA A 216 8.82 -10.20 -4.42
C ALA A 216 7.61 -11.05 -3.99
N LEU A 217 6.40 -10.50 -4.10
CA LEU A 217 5.15 -11.21 -3.82
C LEU A 217 4.87 -12.32 -4.83
N ARG A 218 5.21 -12.10 -6.11
CA ARG A 218 5.13 -13.11 -7.17
C ARG A 218 6.09 -14.27 -6.89
N ALA A 219 7.34 -13.98 -6.59
CA ALA A 219 8.34 -14.99 -6.25
C ALA A 219 7.93 -15.80 -5.01
N TRP A 220 7.36 -15.14 -3.99
CA TRP A 220 6.83 -15.82 -2.80
C TRP A 220 5.69 -16.80 -3.13
N GLU A 221 4.75 -16.41 -4.01
CA GLU A 221 3.66 -17.29 -4.43
C GLU A 221 4.17 -18.51 -5.23
N GLU A 222 5.11 -18.27 -6.15
CA GLU A 222 5.73 -19.31 -7.00
C GLU A 222 6.60 -20.28 -6.19
N GLY A 223 7.30 -19.78 -5.17
CA GLY A 223 8.15 -20.55 -4.25
C GLY A 223 7.38 -21.33 -3.18
N GLY A 224 6.08 -21.57 -3.37
CA GLY A 224 5.28 -22.44 -2.50
C GLY A 224 4.78 -21.80 -1.21
N GLY A 225 5.05 -20.52 -0.91
CA GLY A 225 4.53 -19.77 0.25
C GLY A 225 4.92 -20.29 1.64
N GLU A 226 5.38 -21.54 1.76
CA GLU A 226 5.65 -22.28 3.00
C GLU A 226 7.08 -22.85 3.05
N GLU A 227 7.75 -23.11 1.92
CA GLU A 227 9.02 -23.87 1.91
C GLU A 227 10.29 -23.01 2.06
N LEU A 228 10.29 -21.73 1.65
CA LEU A 228 11.49 -20.86 1.71
C LEU A 228 11.69 -20.15 3.07
N GLY A 229 10.67 -20.10 3.92
CA GLY A 229 10.80 -19.56 5.28
C GLY A 229 11.65 -20.46 6.18
N GLN A 230 11.66 -21.77 5.93
CA GLN A 230 12.44 -22.73 6.73
C GLN A 230 13.89 -22.88 6.25
N GLU A 231 14.18 -22.81 4.94
CA GLU A 231 15.56 -22.95 4.44
C GLU A 231 16.46 -21.77 4.82
N LEU A 232 15.94 -20.53 4.83
CA LEU A 232 16.73 -19.36 5.23
C LEU A 232 16.95 -19.28 6.75
N VAL A 233 16.00 -19.76 7.56
CA VAL A 233 16.15 -19.88 9.02
C VAL A 233 17.11 -21.02 9.38
N SER A 234 17.08 -22.14 8.67
CA SER A 234 18.04 -23.24 8.83
C SER A 234 19.47 -22.79 8.50
N THR A 235 19.64 -22.05 7.41
CA THR A 235 20.96 -21.54 7.00
C THR A 235 21.51 -20.50 7.99
N ALA A 236 20.64 -19.68 8.59
CA ALA A 236 21.03 -18.73 9.64
C ALA A 236 21.33 -19.42 10.98
N ALA A 237 20.61 -20.48 11.34
CA ALA A 237 20.87 -21.27 12.56
C ALA A 237 22.19 -22.05 12.48
N GLU A 238 22.53 -22.62 11.32
CA GLU A 238 23.81 -23.30 11.11
C GLU A 238 25.02 -22.34 11.15
N VAL A 239 24.84 -21.08 10.74
CA VAL A 239 25.89 -20.05 10.83
C VAL A 239 26.10 -19.56 12.28
N VAL A 240 25.05 -19.57 13.11
CA VAL A 240 25.17 -19.19 14.54
C VAL A 240 25.80 -20.30 15.37
N ASP A 241 25.44 -21.57 15.14
CA ASP A 241 26.07 -22.71 15.83
C ASP A 241 27.54 -22.93 15.41
N GLY A 242 27.93 -22.50 14.21
CA GLY A 242 29.32 -22.54 13.74
C GLY A 242 30.23 -21.48 14.38
N LEU A 243 29.67 -20.38 14.88
CA LEU A 243 30.44 -19.26 15.46
C LEU A 243 30.73 -19.43 16.96
N ASP A 244 29.95 -20.25 17.67
CA ASP A 244 30.18 -20.56 19.09
C ASP A 244 31.18 -21.70 19.32
N ALA A 245 31.59 -22.42 18.26
CA ALA A 245 32.55 -23.52 18.35
C ALA A 245 34.04 -23.12 18.19
N GLU A 246 34.35 -21.92 17.67
CA GLU A 246 35.73 -21.53 17.32
C GLU A 246 36.42 -20.52 18.27
N ASN A 247 35.83 -20.17 19.42
CA ASN A 247 36.46 -19.24 20.38
C ASN A 247 37.12 -19.92 21.61
N GLY A 248 37.56 -21.17 21.44
CA GLY A 248 38.36 -21.89 22.41
C GLY A 248 39.82 -22.00 21.99
N SER A 249 40.69 -21.18 22.57
CA SER A 249 42.16 -21.36 22.64
C SER A 249 42.99 -20.83 21.46
N THR A 250 43.75 -19.74 21.68
CA THR A 250 45.22 -19.76 21.58
C THR A 250 45.83 -18.52 22.23
N MET A 251 46.68 -18.80 23.21
CA MET A 251 47.56 -17.91 23.96
C MET A 251 48.85 -17.65 23.15
N MET A 252 49.28 -16.40 22.95
CA MET A 252 50.65 -16.09 22.49
C MET A 252 51.04 -14.68 22.98
N ARG A 253 51.75 -14.56 24.10
CA ARG A 253 53.21 -14.44 24.28
C ARG A 253 53.87 -13.25 23.57
N VAL A 254 54.24 -12.29 24.43
CA VAL A 254 55.13 -11.14 24.20
C VAL A 254 56.53 -11.59 23.80
N VAL A 255 57.05 -11.00 22.71
CA VAL A 255 58.45 -10.55 22.57
C VAL A 255 58.41 -9.19 21.88
#